data_AF-A0A930AQC0-F1
#
_entry.id   AF-A0A930AQC0-F1
#
_cell.length_a   1.000
_cell.length_b   1.000
_cell.length_c   1.000
_cell.angle_alpha   90.00
_cell.angle_beta   90.00
_cell.angle_gamma   90.00
#
_symmetry.space_group_name_H-M   'P 1'
#
loop_
_entity.id
_entity.type
_entity.pdbx_description
1 polymer ?
#
loop_
_entity_poly.entity_id
_entity_poly.type
_entity_poly.pdbx_seq_one_letter_code
_entity_poly.pdbx_strand_id
1 'polypeptide(L)'
;ALLEALCEDLFLHIKDSINHLPHAHGLYQQSIYPVSVFGHLLQHLQQNENKILELLASDNNEIFLRYFRDHLNELVQGYFINQDRKANTNLPDDFIINHISGSFVEMVLWWVKNGMKESPTELDNYFHAVIEPII
;
A
#
# COMPACT_ATOMS: atom_id res chain seq x y z
N ALA A 1 17.61 -11.99 -3.66
CA ALA A 1 17.94 -12.26 -5.08
C ALA A 1 16.70 -12.19 -5.99
N LEU A 2 15.92 -13.25 -6.23
CA LEU A 2 14.76 -13.15 -7.16
C LEU A 2 13.50 -12.52 -6.53
N LEU A 3 13.12 -12.97 -5.32
CA LEU A 3 11.95 -12.46 -4.60
C LEU A 3 12.06 -10.96 -4.27
N GLU A 4 13.26 -10.57 -3.85
CA GLU A 4 13.61 -9.19 -3.55
C GLU A 4 13.53 -8.30 -4.80
N ALA A 5 14.08 -8.75 -5.94
CA ALA A 5 13.99 -8.02 -7.20
C ALA A 5 12.55 -7.83 -7.69
N LEU A 6 11.66 -8.80 -7.45
CA LEU A 6 10.23 -8.68 -7.77
C LEU A 6 9.54 -7.62 -6.90
N CYS A 7 9.84 -7.57 -5.60
CA CYS A 7 9.36 -6.50 -4.72
C CYS A 7 9.93 -5.14 -5.15
N GLU A 8 11.23 -5.08 -5.41
CA GLU A 8 11.92 -3.86 -5.81
C GLU A 8 11.32 -3.29 -7.10
N ASP A 9 11.14 -4.10 -8.14
CA ASP A 9 10.53 -3.67 -9.41
C ASP A 9 9.09 -3.15 -9.22
N LEU A 10 8.27 -3.86 -8.44
CA LEU A 10 6.91 -3.44 -8.10
C LEU A 10 6.91 -2.07 -7.41
N PHE A 11 7.70 -1.92 -6.34
CA PHE A 11 7.67 -0.71 -5.53
C PHE A 11 8.41 0.45 -6.18
N LEU A 12 9.43 0.21 -7.02
CA LEU A 12 10.02 1.22 -7.88
C LEU A 12 8.98 1.74 -8.87
N HIS A 13 8.23 0.86 -9.53
CA HIS A 13 7.18 1.27 -10.45
C HIS A 13 6.09 2.11 -9.75
N ILE A 14 5.68 1.71 -8.55
CA ILE A 14 4.72 2.46 -7.74
C ILE A 14 5.29 3.84 -7.36
N LYS A 15 6.53 3.90 -6.86
CA LYS A 15 7.22 5.16 -6.48
C LYS A 15 7.42 6.09 -7.69
N ASP A 16 7.76 5.57 -8.86
CA ASP A 16 7.93 6.35 -10.09
C ASP A 16 6.59 6.90 -10.60
N SER A 17 5.54 6.08 -10.58
CA SER A 17 4.20 6.49 -11.00
C SER A 17 3.66 7.64 -10.15
N ILE A 18 4.01 7.64 -8.86
CA ILE A 18 3.75 8.70 -7.91
C ILE A 18 4.48 9.99 -8.28
N ASN A 19 5.78 9.90 -8.57
CA ASN A 19 6.61 11.05 -8.92
C ASN A 19 6.16 11.70 -10.25
N HIS A 20 5.50 10.93 -11.11
CA HIS A 20 4.97 11.38 -12.41
C HIS A 20 3.50 11.79 -12.42
N LEU A 21 2.78 11.65 -11.29
CA LEU A 21 1.41 12.17 -11.15
C LEU A 21 1.45 13.70 -11.01
N PRO A 22 0.80 14.48 -11.90
CA PRO A 22 0.93 15.95 -11.92
C PRO A 22 0.49 16.67 -10.63
N HIS A 23 -0.14 15.99 -9.67
CA HIS A 23 -0.63 16.57 -8.42
C HIS A 23 -0.53 15.62 -7.21
N ALA A 24 0.45 14.71 -7.15
CA ALA A 24 0.65 13.82 -5.99
C ALA A 24 1.23 14.51 -4.73
N HIS A 25 1.26 15.85 -4.71
CA HIS A 25 1.60 16.63 -3.52
C HIS A 25 0.33 17.16 -2.88
N GLY A 26 -0.15 16.43 -1.88
CA GLY A 26 -1.23 16.89 -1.01
C GLY A 26 -2.34 15.88 -0.92
N LEU A 27 -2.35 15.16 0.18
CA LEU A 27 -3.60 14.70 0.78
C LEU A 27 -4.59 15.87 0.74
N TYR A 28 -5.74 15.62 0.09
CA TYR A 28 -6.90 16.49 -0.10
C TYR A 28 -6.84 17.53 -1.24
N GLN A 29 -7.52 17.18 -2.33
CA GLN A 29 -8.61 18.03 -2.82
C GLN A 29 -9.73 17.12 -3.35
N GLN A 30 -10.94 17.35 -2.86
CA GLN A 30 -12.14 16.74 -3.43
C GLN A 30 -12.12 16.92 -4.96
N SER A 31 -12.38 15.82 -5.66
CA SER A 31 -12.61 15.71 -7.11
C SER A 31 -11.38 15.72 -8.03
N ILE A 32 -11.30 14.65 -8.85
CA ILE A 32 -10.88 14.58 -10.28
C ILE A 32 -9.83 13.49 -10.62
N TYR A 33 -9.06 12.93 -9.68
CA TYR A 33 -8.14 11.81 -9.99
C TYR A 33 -8.53 10.49 -9.31
N PRO A 34 -8.50 9.33 -10.00
CA PRO A 34 -9.39 8.21 -9.66
C PRO A 34 -8.82 7.17 -8.68
N VAL A 35 -7.55 7.27 -8.23
CA VAL A 35 -6.88 6.18 -7.49
C VAL A 35 -5.85 6.72 -6.49
N SER A 36 -5.90 6.29 -5.22
CA SER A 36 -4.87 6.62 -4.22
C SER A 36 -3.56 5.85 -4.48
N VAL A 37 -2.47 6.14 -3.74
CA VAL A 37 -1.25 5.30 -3.80
C VAL A 37 -1.53 3.83 -3.46
N PHE A 38 -2.39 3.58 -2.48
CA PHE A 38 -2.80 2.22 -2.11
C PHE A 38 -3.72 1.62 -3.17
N GLY A 39 -4.64 2.39 -3.73
CA GLY A 39 -5.45 1.96 -4.87
C GLY A 39 -4.59 1.57 -6.07
N HIS A 40 -3.50 2.30 -6.33
CA HIS A 40 -2.61 2.01 -7.45
C HIS A 40 -1.83 0.73 -7.19
N LEU A 41 -1.32 0.54 -5.96
CA LEU A 41 -0.72 -0.72 -5.53
C LEU A 41 -1.71 -1.89 -5.66
N LEU A 42 -2.97 -1.73 -5.27
CA LEU A 42 -4.01 -2.75 -5.41
C LEU A 42 -4.30 -3.09 -6.87
N GLN A 43 -4.32 -2.10 -7.77
CA GLN A 43 -4.45 -2.33 -9.22
C GLN A 43 -3.28 -3.15 -9.75
N HIS A 44 -2.05 -2.83 -9.37
CA HIS A 44 -0.87 -3.61 -9.76
C HIS A 44 -0.91 -5.04 -9.24
N LEU A 45 -1.33 -5.23 -7.98
CA LEU A 45 -1.50 -6.56 -7.40
C LEU A 45 -2.52 -7.39 -8.18
N GLN A 46 -3.62 -6.77 -8.64
CA GLN A 46 -4.64 -7.44 -9.45
C GLN A 46 -4.16 -7.74 -10.88
N GLN A 47 -3.39 -6.83 -11.50
CA GLN A 47 -3.00 -6.94 -12.91
C GLN A 47 -1.80 -7.88 -13.16
N ASN A 48 -0.94 -8.10 -12.16
CA ASN A 48 0.31 -8.88 -12.29
C ASN A 48 0.12 -10.41 -12.30
N GLU A 49 -0.77 -10.94 -13.16
CA GLU A 49 -1.07 -12.38 -13.32
C GLU A 49 -1.32 -13.11 -11.98
N ASN A 50 -1.67 -12.40 -10.91
CA ASN A 50 -1.73 -12.87 -9.52
C ASN A 50 -0.42 -13.40 -8.91
N LYS A 51 0.75 -13.33 -9.57
CA LYS A 51 2.01 -13.94 -9.04
C LYS A 51 2.41 -13.41 -7.67
N ILE A 52 2.30 -12.09 -7.48
CA ILE A 52 2.61 -11.46 -6.18
C ILE A 52 1.58 -11.89 -5.12
N LEU A 53 0.29 -11.93 -5.48
CA LEU A 53 -0.78 -12.35 -4.58
C LEU A 53 -0.65 -13.83 -4.19
N GLU A 54 -0.27 -14.70 -5.12
CA GLU A 54 0.02 -16.11 -4.88
C GLU A 54 1.22 -16.29 -3.95
N LEU A 55 2.30 -15.52 -4.15
CA LEU A 55 3.45 -15.51 -3.25
C LEU A 55 3.07 -15.04 -1.85
N LEU A 56 2.27 -13.97 -1.75
CA LEU A 56 1.75 -13.45 -0.47
C LEU A 56 0.86 -14.46 0.24
N ALA A 57 0.04 -15.22 -0.49
CA ALA A 57 -0.88 -16.18 0.12
C ALA A 57 -0.28 -17.60 0.30
N SER A 58 0.96 -17.83 -0.13
CA SER A 58 1.62 -19.14 -0.04
C SER A 58 2.02 -19.51 1.39
N ASP A 59 2.09 -20.82 1.68
CA ASP A 59 2.46 -21.34 3.00
C ASP A 59 3.92 -21.03 3.42
N ASN A 60 4.77 -20.57 2.50
CA ASN A 60 6.18 -20.23 2.74
C ASN A 60 6.51 -18.81 2.28
N ASN A 61 5.69 -17.86 2.71
CA ASN A 61 5.73 -16.46 2.28
C ASN A 61 6.58 -15.55 3.18
N GLU A 62 7.11 -16.02 4.32
CA GLU A 62 7.69 -15.18 5.38
C GLU A 62 8.75 -14.21 4.86
N ILE A 63 9.68 -14.71 4.04
CA ILE A 63 10.76 -13.89 3.46
C ILE A 63 10.19 -12.84 2.50
N PHE A 64 9.22 -13.24 1.66
CA PHE A 64 8.59 -12.33 0.71
C PHE A 64 7.76 -11.26 1.42
N LEU A 65 6.98 -11.64 2.44
CA LEU A 65 6.22 -10.72 3.28
C LEU A 65 7.13 -9.71 3.96
N ARG A 66 8.31 -10.14 4.45
CA ARG A 66 9.29 -9.21 5.03
C ARG A 66 9.71 -8.16 4.00
N TYR A 67 10.15 -8.58 2.81
CA TYR A 67 10.55 -7.64 1.76
C TYR A 67 9.41 -6.72 1.32
N PHE A 68 8.22 -7.26 1.12
CA PHE A 68 7.04 -6.48 0.76
C PHE A 68 6.71 -5.43 1.83
N ARG A 69 6.77 -5.81 3.10
CA ARG A 69 6.52 -4.92 4.23
C ARG A 69 7.58 -3.83 4.36
N ASP A 70 8.85 -4.16 4.13
CA ASP A 70 9.94 -3.18 4.19
C ASP A 70 9.73 -2.07 3.15
N HIS A 71 9.41 -2.43 1.91
CA HIS A 71 9.11 -1.44 0.86
C HIS A 71 7.81 -0.66 1.12
N LEU A 72 6.79 -1.32 1.69
CA LEU A 72 5.55 -0.65 2.08
C LEU A 72 5.78 0.36 3.21
N ASN A 73 6.65 0.04 4.18
CA ASN A 73 7.03 0.95 5.24
C ASN A 73 7.69 2.21 4.68
N GLU A 74 8.60 2.06 3.72
CA GLU A 74 9.23 3.20 3.04
C GLU A 74 8.21 4.07 2.31
N LEU A 75 7.24 3.43 1.62
CA LEU A 75 6.16 4.13 0.93
C LEU A 75 5.30 4.93 1.91
N VAL A 76 4.88 4.31 3.03
CA VAL A 76 4.07 4.96 4.06
C VAL A 76 4.83 6.11 4.72
N GLN A 77 6.12 5.92 5.02
CA GLN A 77 6.96 6.97 5.59
C GLN A 77 7.06 8.18 4.65
N GLY A 78 7.34 7.95 3.37
CA GLY A 78 7.44 9.02 2.38
C GLY A 78 6.14 9.81 2.18
N TYR A 79 4.99 9.14 2.29
CA TYR A 79 3.68 9.75 2.04
C TYR A 79 3.04 10.42 3.25
N PHE A 80 3.10 9.78 4.42
CA PHE A 80 2.27 10.18 5.56
C PHE A 80 3.07 10.82 6.69
N ILE A 81 4.34 10.44 6.84
CA ILE A 81 5.19 10.96 7.92
C ILE A 81 5.91 12.22 7.45
N ASN A 82 6.53 12.16 6.26
CA ASN A 82 7.32 13.26 5.74
C ASN A 82 6.49 14.44 5.19
N GLN A 83 5.15 14.36 5.21
CA GLN A 83 4.22 15.38 4.69
C GLN A 83 3.50 16.19 5.78
N ASP A 84 4.09 16.34 6.97
CA ASP A 84 3.50 17.05 8.12
C ASP A 84 2.11 16.50 8.50
N ARG A 85 2.11 15.30 9.11
CA ARG A 85 0.92 14.63 9.64
C ARG A 85 0.07 15.58 10.50
N LYS A 86 -1.24 15.61 10.26
CA LYS A 86 -2.17 16.56 10.91
C LYS A 86 -2.90 15.95 12.10
N ALA A 87 -3.14 14.65 12.10
CA ALA A 87 -3.74 13.92 13.22
C ALA A 87 -2.71 13.09 14.00
N ASN A 88 -3.06 12.75 15.24
CA ASN A 88 -2.28 11.85 16.10
C ASN A 88 -0.76 12.15 16.14
N THR A 89 -0.39 13.44 16.19
CA THR A 89 1.01 13.89 16.26
C THR A 89 1.72 13.47 17.55
N ASN A 90 0.96 13.00 18.54
CA ASN A 90 1.45 12.40 19.78
C ASN A 90 1.87 10.92 19.65
N LEU A 91 1.55 10.25 18.53
CA LEU A 91 1.94 8.86 18.28
C LEU A 91 3.33 8.79 17.61
N PRO A 92 4.16 7.79 17.97
CA PRO A 92 5.43 7.54 17.29
C PRO A 92 5.23 7.21 15.80
N ASP A 93 6.12 7.73 14.94
CA ASP A 93 6.02 7.53 13.50
C ASP A 93 6.16 6.05 13.10
N ASP A 94 7.06 5.33 13.75
CA ASP A 94 7.28 3.89 13.53
C ASP A 94 6.04 3.07 13.90
N PHE A 95 5.29 3.48 14.92
CA PHE A 95 4.01 2.86 15.27
C PHE A 95 2.96 3.05 14.18
N ILE A 96 2.83 4.28 13.65
CA ILE A 96 1.89 4.58 12.55
C ILE A 96 2.27 3.82 11.29
N ILE A 97 3.55 3.82 10.91
CA ILE A 97 4.06 3.08 9.76
C ILE A 97 3.74 1.59 9.92
N ASN A 98 4.08 1.01 11.07
CA ASN A 98 3.81 -0.39 11.36
C ASN A 98 2.31 -0.73 11.27
N HIS A 99 1.44 0.16 11.77
CA HIS A 99 -0.01 -0.02 11.77
C HIS A 99 -0.61 0.05 10.36
N ILE A 100 -0.26 1.07 9.58
CA ILE A 100 -0.77 1.24 8.21
C ILE A 100 -0.25 0.11 7.31
N SER A 101 1.05 -0.15 7.30
CA SER A 101 1.63 -1.23 6.50
C SER A 101 1.08 -2.60 6.89
N GLY A 102 0.97 -2.86 8.20
CA GLY A 102 0.44 -4.13 8.71
C GLY A 102 -1.02 -4.35 8.33
N SER A 103 -1.87 -3.36 8.57
CA SER A 103 -3.30 -3.46 8.24
C SER A 103 -3.54 -3.57 6.73
N PHE A 104 -2.73 -2.91 5.90
CA PHE A 104 -2.80 -3.07 4.44
C PHE A 104 -2.47 -4.51 4.00
N VAL A 105 -1.37 -5.08 4.51
CA VAL A 105 -0.98 -6.47 4.20
C VAL A 105 -2.09 -7.44 4.60
N GLU A 106 -2.63 -7.31 5.81
CA GLU A 106 -3.73 -8.16 6.28
C GLU A 106 -4.99 -8.02 5.43
N MET A 107 -5.32 -6.80 4.98
CA MET A 107 -6.44 -6.57 4.06
C MET A 107 -6.22 -7.30 2.72
N VAL A 108 -5.02 -7.24 2.15
CA VAL A 108 -4.69 -7.93 0.89
C VAL A 108 -4.79 -9.44 1.06
N LEU A 109 -4.26 -10.00 2.15
CA LEU A 109 -4.36 -11.44 2.44
C LEU A 109 -5.82 -11.88 2.62
N TRP A 110 -6.63 -11.08 3.32
CA TRP A 110 -8.07 -11.30 3.45
C TRP A 110 -8.77 -11.29 2.10
N TRP A 111 -8.45 -10.32 1.23
CA TRP A 111 -9.01 -10.21 -0.10
C TRP A 111 -8.71 -11.43 -0.97
N VAL A 112 -7.45 -11.89 -0.98
CA VAL A 112 -7.04 -13.12 -1.70
C VAL A 112 -7.79 -14.33 -1.16
N LYS A 113 -7.85 -14.50 0.16
CA LYS A 113 -8.57 -15.62 0.81
C LYS A 113 -10.05 -15.67 0.45
N ASN A 114 -10.67 -14.52 0.19
CA ASN A 114 -12.09 -14.43 -0.16
C ASN A 114 -12.36 -14.51 -1.67
N GLY A 115 -11.34 -14.83 -2.48
CA GLY A 115 -11.48 -14.96 -3.93
C GLY A 115 -11.52 -13.62 -4.67
N MET A 116 -10.91 -12.59 -4.09
CA MET A 116 -10.76 -11.27 -4.69
C MET A 116 -12.06 -10.65 -5.21
N LYS A 117 -13.12 -10.68 -4.40
CA LYS A 117 -14.47 -10.26 -4.80
C LYS A 117 -14.58 -8.75 -4.99
N GLU A 118 -13.94 -8.00 -4.10
CA GLU A 118 -13.89 -6.56 -4.13
C GLU A 118 -12.97 -6.08 -5.24
N SER A 119 -13.33 -4.97 -5.90
CA SER A 119 -12.43 -4.27 -6.81
C SER A 119 -11.32 -3.52 -6.05
N PRO A 120 -10.17 -3.23 -6.68
CA PRO A 120 -9.13 -2.38 -6.10
C PRO A 120 -9.67 -1.05 -5.59
N THR A 121 -10.62 -0.43 -6.31
CA THR A 121 -11.24 0.84 -5.92
C THR A 121 -12.10 0.69 -4.66
N GLU A 122 -12.84 -0.41 -4.51
CA GLU A 122 -13.63 -0.66 -3.28
C GLU A 122 -12.72 -0.87 -2.07
N LEU A 123 -11.65 -1.66 -2.22
CA LEU A 123 -10.66 -1.86 -1.15
C LEU A 123 -9.93 -0.57 -0.79
N ASP A 124 -9.56 0.25 -1.78
CA ASP A 124 -8.93 1.54 -1.54
C ASP A 124 -9.85 2.44 -0.71
N ASN A 125 -11.14 2.49 -1.03
CA ASN A 125 -12.13 3.25 -0.26
C ASN A 125 -12.29 2.71 1.16
N TYR A 126 -12.34 1.39 1.35
CA TYR A 126 -12.43 0.78 2.69
C TYR A 126 -11.19 1.09 3.53
N PHE A 127 -10.01 0.91 2.94
CA PHE A 127 -8.74 1.16 3.61
C PHE A 127 -8.61 2.63 3.99
N HIS A 128 -8.91 3.54 3.06
CA HIS A 128 -8.90 4.98 3.29
C HIS A 128 -9.80 5.37 4.46
N ALA A 129 -11.04 4.86 4.51
CA ALA A 129 -11.97 5.16 5.58
C ALA A 129 -11.47 4.73 6.98
N VAL A 130 -10.61 3.72 7.05
CA VAL A 130 -10.00 3.23 8.31
C VAL A 130 -8.76 4.03 8.68
N ILE A 131 -7.93 4.41 7.72
CA ILE A 131 -6.68 5.13 7.99
C ILE A 131 -6.85 6.65 8.10
N GLU A 132 -7.89 7.24 7.50
CA GLU A 132 -8.12 8.69 7.54
C GLU A 132 -8.14 9.28 8.96
N PRO A 133 -8.77 8.67 9.98
CA PRO A 133 -8.70 9.17 11.36
C PRO A 133 -7.30 9.11 12.00
N ILE A 134 -6.39 8.36 11.39
CA ILE A 134 -5.03 8.11 11.87
C ILE A 134 -4.05 9.19 11.37
N ILE A 135 -4.30 9.73 10.16
CA ILE A 135 -3.43 10.62 9.37
C ILE A 135 -3.80 12.09 9.60
#